data_AF-A0A821WWI6-F1
#
_entry.id   AF-A0A821WWI6-F1
#
_cell.length_a   1.000
_cell.length_b   1.000
_cell.length_c   1.000
_cell.angle_alpha   90.00
_cell.angle_beta   90.00
_cell.angle_gamma   90.00
#
_symmetry.space_group_name_H-M   'P 1'
#
loop_
_entity.id
_entity.type
_entity.pdbx_description
1 polymer ?
#
loop_
_entity_poly.entity_id
_entity_poly.type
_entity_poly.pdbx_seq_one_letter_code
_entity_poly.pdbx_strand_id
1 'polypeptide(L)'
;KNSIRPLPGEQQPSTKMSSTRKLTPLDKFLNSIDSDNNCEPSSVNKPPAYFLAEETKRYRQLATRFISDVSEDKSALFFWKCNKHLLPGLSTLARKYLATPATSVPSESAFSKSAYYGRKERTNLNGDSFCQSVFLKDKLVSEQ
;
A
#
# COMPACT_ATOMS: atom_id res chain seq x y z
N LYS A 1 44.33 -58.25 0.02
CA LYS A 1 45.54 -57.40 0.01
C LYS A 1 45.26 -56.22 -0.91
N ASN A 2 45.30 -55.01 -0.34
CA ASN A 2 45.15 -53.65 -0.89
C ASN A 2 44.95 -53.48 -2.42
N SER A 3 43.89 -52.78 -2.80
CA SER A 3 43.88 -51.94 -4.01
C SER A 3 42.73 -50.91 -3.95
N ILE A 4 42.99 -49.76 -3.31
CA ILE A 4 42.24 -48.52 -3.58
C ILE A 4 43.26 -47.53 -4.11
N ARG A 5 43.06 -47.17 -5.37
CA ARG A 5 43.89 -46.28 -6.17
C ARG A 5 43.58 -44.81 -5.77
N PRO A 6 44.57 -43.91 -5.67
CA PRO A 6 44.35 -42.53 -5.28
C PRO A 6 43.85 -41.67 -6.45
N LEU A 7 42.94 -40.73 -6.18
CA LEU A 7 42.58 -39.62 -7.07
C LEU A 7 43.48 -38.41 -6.75
N PRO A 8 44.19 -37.83 -7.74
CA PRO A 8 44.80 -36.51 -7.60
C PRO A 8 43.84 -35.40 -8.04
N GLY A 9 43.99 -34.23 -7.41
CA GLY A 9 43.09 -33.08 -7.52
C GLY A 9 43.47 -32.04 -8.58
N GLU A 10 42.72 -30.93 -8.48
CA GLU A 10 42.98 -29.57 -9.03
C GLU A 10 42.91 -29.43 -10.58
N GLN A 11 42.19 -28.49 -11.21
CA GLN A 11 41.72 -27.13 -10.90
C GLN A 11 40.46 -26.76 -11.74
N GLN A 12 39.73 -25.71 -11.30
CA GLN A 12 38.47 -25.12 -11.82
C GLN A 12 38.64 -24.35 -13.16
N PRO A 13 37.69 -23.54 -13.71
CA PRO A 13 36.25 -23.31 -13.45
C PRO A 13 35.35 -23.29 -14.72
N SER A 14 34.16 -23.90 -14.71
CA SER A 14 33.17 -23.69 -15.79
C SER A 14 32.18 -22.59 -15.42
N THR A 15 32.37 -21.42 -16.03
CA THR A 15 31.51 -20.25 -16.11
C THR A 15 30.02 -20.60 -16.20
N LYS A 16 29.22 -20.28 -15.16
CA LYS A 16 27.76 -20.26 -15.27
C LYS A 16 27.38 -18.97 -16.01
N MET A 17 27.02 -19.10 -17.28
CA MET A 17 26.47 -17.99 -18.07
C MET A 17 25.21 -17.43 -17.40
N SER A 18 25.27 -16.19 -16.95
CA SER A 18 24.10 -15.43 -16.51
C SER A 18 23.25 -15.11 -17.74
N SER A 19 22.19 -15.88 -17.97
CA SER A 19 21.17 -15.57 -18.97
C SER A 19 20.43 -14.31 -18.53
N THR A 20 20.83 -13.15 -19.06
CA THR A 20 20.11 -11.89 -18.90
C THR A 20 18.79 -12.00 -19.67
N ARG A 21 17.76 -12.56 -19.04
CA ARG A 21 16.39 -12.45 -19.56
C ARG A 21 16.05 -10.96 -19.58
N LYS A 22 15.65 -10.45 -20.75
CA LYS A 22 15.18 -9.08 -20.88
C LYS A 22 13.93 -8.96 -20.00
N LEU A 23 14.05 -8.22 -18.90
CA LEU A 23 12.92 -7.94 -18.00
C LEU A 23 11.83 -7.26 -18.82
N THR A 24 10.63 -7.82 -18.76
CA THR A 24 9.47 -7.27 -19.46
C THR A 24 9.13 -5.90 -18.87
N PRO A 25 8.42 -5.02 -19.61
CA PRO A 25 7.89 -3.78 -19.04
C PRO A 25 7.06 -4.03 -17.77
N LEU A 26 6.38 -5.16 -17.69
CA LEU A 26 5.63 -5.59 -16.51
C LEU A 26 6.56 -5.91 -15.33
N ASP A 27 7.66 -6.63 -15.55
CA ASP A 27 8.64 -6.91 -14.48
C ASP A 27 9.27 -5.63 -13.93
N LYS A 28 9.54 -4.64 -14.80
CA LYS A 28 10.04 -3.33 -14.37
C LYS A 28 9.02 -2.58 -13.53
N PHE A 29 7.75 -2.63 -13.92
CA PHE A 29 6.66 -2.03 -13.16
C PHE A 29 6.48 -2.70 -11.80
N LEU A 30 6.46 -4.03 -11.75
CA LEU A 30 6.31 -4.82 -10.51
C LEU A 30 7.49 -4.64 -9.55
N ASN A 31 8.71 -4.43 -10.05
CA ASN A 31 9.84 -4.11 -9.17
C ASN A 31 9.80 -2.66 -8.65
N SER A 32 9.19 -1.75 -9.42
CA SER A 32 9.07 -0.34 -9.03
C SER A 32 8.03 -0.15 -7.91
N ILE A 33 6.90 -0.84 -7.97
CA ILE A 33 5.87 -0.78 -6.90
C ILE A 33 6.34 -1.41 -5.58
N ASP A 34 7.25 -2.39 -5.62
CA ASP A 34 7.84 -2.97 -4.41
C ASP A 34 8.90 -2.05 -3.77
N SER A 35 9.51 -1.15 -4.56
CA SER A 35 10.59 -0.27 -4.10
C SER A 35 10.12 0.81 -3.13
N ASP A 36 8.86 1.26 -3.23
CA ASP A 36 8.29 2.31 -2.36
C ASP A 36 7.86 1.80 -0.97
N ASN A 37 7.94 0.48 -0.72
CA ASN A 37 7.69 -0.10 0.60
C ASN A 37 8.95 -0.29 1.45
N ASN A 38 10.15 0.08 0.96
CA ASN A 38 11.36 0.15 1.78
C ASN A 38 11.42 1.44 2.61
N CYS A 39 10.41 1.66 3.45
CA CYS A 39 10.72 2.07 4.81
C CYS A 39 11.30 0.83 5.47
N GLU A 40 12.62 0.80 5.64
CA GLU A 40 13.39 -0.15 6.48
C GLU A 40 12.52 -1.22 7.15
N PRO A 41 12.58 -2.50 6.74
CA PRO A 41 12.09 -3.57 7.59
C PRO A 41 13.05 -3.66 8.77
N SER A 42 12.85 -2.80 9.77
CA SER A 42 13.41 -3.02 11.10
C SER A 42 13.06 -4.46 11.45
N SER A 43 14.12 -5.25 11.65
CA SER A 43 14.12 -6.64 12.03
C SER A 43 13.38 -6.84 13.36
N VAL A 44 12.05 -6.77 13.33
CA VAL A 44 11.18 -6.97 14.48
C VAL A 44 9.99 -7.81 14.01
N ASN A 45 10.16 -9.14 14.11
CA ASN A 45 9.11 -10.14 14.24
C ASN A 45 7.93 -9.98 13.28
N LYS A 46 8.06 -10.52 12.05
CA LYS A 46 6.86 -10.85 11.26
C LYS A 46 6.02 -11.78 12.15
N PRO A 47 4.82 -11.37 12.60
CA PRO A 47 4.09 -12.13 13.59
C PRO A 47 3.83 -13.52 13.00
N PRO A 48 4.03 -14.60 13.78
CA PRO A 48 3.81 -15.95 13.29
C PRO A 48 2.40 -16.04 12.68
N ALA A 49 2.24 -16.78 11.57
CA ALA A 49 0.98 -16.85 10.83
C ALA A 49 -0.25 -17.16 11.72
N TYR A 50 -0.03 -17.88 12.82
CA TYR A 50 -1.01 -18.13 13.88
C TYR A 50 -1.61 -16.85 14.50
N PHE A 51 -0.80 -15.82 14.73
CA PHE A 51 -1.26 -14.56 15.31
C PHE A 51 -2.30 -13.85 14.42
N LEU A 52 -2.06 -13.83 13.11
CA LEU A 52 -2.99 -13.28 12.12
C LEU A 52 -4.28 -14.10 12.03
N ALA A 53 -4.19 -15.43 12.13
CA ALA A 53 -5.36 -16.30 12.12
C ALA A 53 -6.27 -16.03 13.35
N GLU A 54 -5.66 -15.88 14.53
CA GLU A 54 -6.39 -15.53 15.76
C GLU A 54 -6.97 -14.11 15.71
N GLU A 55 -6.22 -13.14 15.20
CA GLU A 55 -6.71 -11.78 14.96
C GLU A 55 -7.91 -11.77 14.00
N THR A 56 -7.82 -12.51 12.90
CA THR A 56 -8.92 -12.64 11.90
C THR A 56 -10.15 -13.31 12.51
N LYS A 57 -9.96 -14.30 13.39
CA LYS A 57 -11.05 -14.96 14.12
C LYS A 57 -11.75 -13.99 15.08
N ARG A 58 -10.98 -13.20 15.83
CA ARG A 58 -11.53 -12.14 16.70
C ARG A 58 -12.29 -11.08 15.90
N TYR A 59 -11.72 -10.63 14.77
CA TYR A 59 -12.39 -9.71 13.87
C TYR A 59 -13.75 -10.23 13.42
N ARG A 60 -13.84 -11.50 12.99
CA ARG A 60 -15.11 -12.10 12.57
C ARG A 60 -16.18 -12.01 13.66
N GLN A 61 -15.84 -12.37 14.89
CA GLN A 61 -16.78 -12.33 16.01
C GLN A 61 -17.24 -10.89 16.32
N LEU A 62 -16.29 -9.94 16.40
CA LEU A 62 -16.59 -8.53 16.67
C LEU A 62 -17.40 -7.89 15.54
N ALA A 63 -17.06 -8.18 14.28
CA ALA A 63 -17.75 -7.66 13.11
C ALA A 63 -19.18 -8.21 13.02
N THR A 64 -19.39 -9.51 13.23
CA THR A 64 -20.75 -10.08 13.26
C THR A 64 -21.60 -9.40 14.31
N ARG A 65 -21.09 -9.23 15.54
CA ARG A 65 -21.79 -8.52 16.61
C ARG A 65 -22.10 -7.07 16.24
N PHE A 66 -21.14 -6.36 15.63
CA PHE A 66 -21.29 -4.97 15.24
C PHE A 66 -22.36 -4.77 14.16
N ILE A 67 -22.39 -5.66 13.15
CA ILE A 67 -23.35 -5.63 12.04
C ILE A 67 -24.76 -6.05 12.49
N SER A 68 -24.87 -7.04 13.38
CA SER A 68 -26.17 -7.51 13.89
C SER A 68 -26.91 -6.48 14.74
N ASP A 69 -26.18 -5.52 15.30
CA ASP A 69 -26.76 -4.47 16.12
C ASP A 69 -27.12 -3.29 15.19
N VAL A 70 -28.38 -3.28 14.74
CA VAL A 70 -28.96 -2.41 13.70
C VAL A 70 -29.15 -0.98 14.25
N SER A 71 -28.06 -0.23 14.35
CA SER A 71 -28.11 1.21 14.63
C SER A 71 -27.61 1.98 13.41
N GLU A 72 -28.37 3.00 12.98
CA GLU A 72 -28.12 3.77 11.75
C GLU A 72 -26.79 4.57 11.80
N ASP A 73 -26.24 4.82 12.99
CA ASP A 73 -25.05 5.67 13.18
C ASP A 73 -23.71 4.91 13.12
N LYS A 74 -23.72 3.64 12.71
CA LYS A 74 -22.53 2.79 12.76
C LYS A 74 -21.64 2.93 11.54
N SER A 75 -20.73 3.90 11.61
CA SER A 75 -19.64 4.01 10.63
C SER A 75 -18.59 2.90 10.80
N ALA A 76 -18.15 2.31 9.68
CA ALA A 76 -17.04 1.36 9.67
C ALA A 76 -15.75 1.99 10.25
N LEU A 77 -15.54 3.29 10.04
CA LEU A 77 -14.40 4.02 10.60
C LEU A 77 -14.42 4.04 12.13
N PHE A 78 -15.62 4.16 12.72
CA PHE A 78 -15.80 4.12 14.17
C PHE A 78 -15.44 2.74 14.74
N PHE A 79 -15.89 1.66 14.09
CA PHE A 79 -15.52 0.29 14.47
C PHE A 79 -14.00 0.10 14.53
N TRP A 80 -13.28 0.49 13.47
CA TRP A 80 -11.83 0.34 13.43
C TRP A 80 -11.10 1.24 14.42
N LYS A 81 -11.64 2.43 14.72
CA LYS A 81 -11.09 3.34 15.73
C LYS A 81 -11.18 2.74 17.14
N CYS A 82 -12.34 2.18 17.50
CA CYS A 82 -12.55 1.54 18.81
C CYS A 82 -11.75 0.24 18.96
N ASN A 83 -11.68 -0.58 17.91
CA ASN A 83 -11.07 -1.92 17.97
C ASN A 83 -9.58 -1.95 17.58
N LYS A 84 -8.95 -0.79 17.34
CA LYS A 84 -7.53 -0.68 16.94
C LYS A 84 -6.58 -1.43 17.88
N HIS A 85 -6.85 -1.38 19.19
CA HIS A 85 -6.03 -2.05 20.20
C HIS A 85 -6.18 -3.57 20.19
N LEU A 86 -7.36 -4.08 19.81
CA LEU A 86 -7.64 -5.53 19.71
C LEU A 86 -7.19 -6.11 18.37
N LEU A 87 -7.18 -5.29 17.33
CA LEU A 87 -6.91 -5.67 15.94
C LEU A 87 -5.79 -4.79 15.34
N PRO A 88 -4.55 -4.84 15.86
CA PRO A 88 -3.48 -3.93 15.45
C PRO A 88 -3.04 -4.11 13.98
N GLY A 89 -2.95 -5.34 13.50
CA GLY A 89 -2.57 -5.65 12.12
C GLY A 89 -3.70 -5.31 11.16
N LEU A 90 -4.91 -5.75 11.49
CA LEU A 90 -6.06 -5.60 10.63
C LEU A 90 -6.57 -4.16 10.56
N SER A 91 -6.49 -3.39 11.66
CA SER A 91 -6.85 -1.96 11.66
C SER A 91 -5.91 -1.11 10.81
N THR A 92 -4.63 -1.45 10.76
CA THR A 92 -3.65 -0.78 9.90
C THR A 92 -3.99 -1.01 8.43
N LEU A 93 -4.38 -2.24 8.09
CA LEU A 93 -4.81 -2.60 6.74
C LEU A 93 -6.14 -1.92 6.38
N ALA A 94 -7.13 -1.99 7.27
CA ALA A 94 -8.45 -1.40 7.07
C ALA A 94 -8.38 0.11 6.84
N ARG A 95 -7.50 0.84 7.56
CA ARG A 95 -7.30 2.27 7.33
C ARG A 95 -6.87 2.58 5.90
N LYS A 96 -6.00 1.74 5.30
CA LYS A 96 -5.57 1.94 3.91
C LYS A 96 -6.73 1.67 2.93
N TYR A 97 -7.46 0.58 3.10
CA TYR A 97 -8.56 0.23 2.20
C TYR A 97 -9.77 1.17 2.31
N LEU A 98 -10.11 1.60 3.52
CA LEU A 98 -11.25 2.50 3.75
C LEU A 98 -10.96 3.95 3.36
N ALA A 99 -9.69 4.35 3.28
CA ALA A 99 -9.32 5.68 2.80
C ALA A 99 -9.40 5.81 1.26
N THR A 100 -9.42 4.69 0.55
CA THR A 100 -9.50 4.69 -0.92
C THR A 100 -10.94 4.96 -1.35
N PRO A 101 -11.19 6.02 -2.14
CA PRO A 101 -12.53 6.26 -2.68
C PRO A 101 -12.89 5.14 -3.66
N ALA A 102 -14.16 4.72 -3.64
CA ALA A 102 -14.64 3.67 -4.54
C ALA A 102 -14.73 4.12 -6.01
N THR A 103 -14.59 5.42 -6.29
CA THR A 103 -14.78 6.01 -7.62
C THR A 103 -13.69 7.04 -7.94
N SER A 104 -13.50 7.32 -9.23
CA SER A 104 -12.65 8.41 -9.73
C SER A 104 -13.26 9.80 -9.56
N VAL A 105 -14.52 9.89 -9.12
CA VAL A 105 -15.29 11.14 -9.00
C VAL A 105 -14.57 12.22 -8.19
N PRO A 106 -13.90 11.93 -7.04
CA PRO A 106 -13.15 12.96 -6.32
C PRO A 106 -12.03 13.58 -7.18
N SER A 107 -11.32 12.73 -7.93
CA SER A 107 -10.26 13.16 -8.85
C SER A 107 -10.82 13.96 -10.03
N GLU A 108 -11.91 13.48 -10.64
CA GLU A 108 -12.60 14.18 -11.73
C GLU A 108 -13.15 15.55 -11.29
N SER A 109 -13.70 15.63 -10.08
CA SER A 109 -14.16 16.88 -9.48
C SER A 109 -13.00 17.85 -9.29
N ALA A 110 -11.87 17.39 -8.76
CA ALA A 110 -10.66 18.20 -8.60
C ALA A 110 -10.15 18.70 -9.96
N PHE A 111 -10.07 17.83 -10.97
CA PHE A 111 -9.64 18.21 -12.32
C PHE A 111 -10.62 19.16 -13.01
N SER A 112 -11.92 18.93 -12.89
CA SER A 112 -12.96 19.81 -13.45
C SER A 112 -12.89 21.21 -12.85
N LYS A 113 -12.74 21.30 -11.52
CA LYS A 113 -12.54 22.57 -10.81
C LYS A 113 -11.23 23.25 -11.26
N SER A 114 -10.13 22.50 -11.36
CA SER A 114 -8.86 23.04 -11.85
C SER A 114 -8.97 23.58 -13.28
N ALA A 115 -9.66 22.86 -14.17
CA ALA A 115 -9.90 23.28 -15.54
C ALA A 115 -10.84 24.50 -15.63
N TYR A 116 -11.74 24.68 -14.65
CA TYR A 116 -12.52 25.90 -14.53
C TYR A 116 -11.64 27.09 -14.11
N TYR A 117 -10.75 26.91 -13.13
CA TYR A 117 -9.81 27.96 -12.70
C TYR A 117 -8.82 28.35 -13.79
N GLY A 118 -8.33 27.39 -14.57
CA GLY A 118 -7.45 27.68 -15.71
C GLY A 118 -8.15 28.40 -16.87
N ARG A 119 -9.49 28.30 -16.96
CA ARG A 119 -10.29 28.92 -18.05
C ARG A 119 -10.76 30.35 -17.74
N LYS A 120 -10.97 30.69 -16.47
CA LYS A 120 -11.49 32.01 -16.06
C LYS A 120 -10.34 33.03 -16.07
N GLU A 121 -10.17 33.66 -17.23
CA GLU A 121 -9.31 34.83 -17.50
C GLU A 121 -7.81 34.66 -17.23
N ARG A 122 -7.05 34.17 -18.22
CA ARG A 122 -5.60 34.37 -18.47
C ARG A 122 -4.77 34.85 -17.27
N THR A 123 -4.86 34.17 -16.13
CA THR A 123 -3.98 34.45 -15.02
C THR A 123 -2.65 33.85 -15.45
N ASN A 124 -1.63 34.69 -15.62
CA ASN A 124 -0.29 34.25 -15.98
C ASN A 124 0.38 33.64 -14.73
N LEU A 125 -0.33 32.72 -14.08
CA LEU A 125 0.15 31.99 -12.92
C LEU A 125 1.15 30.96 -13.43
N ASN A 126 2.32 30.96 -12.80
CA ASN A 126 3.25 29.87 -12.97
C ASN A 126 2.56 28.56 -12.53
N GLY A 127 2.92 27.43 -13.16
CA GLY A 127 2.30 26.12 -12.89
C GLY A 127 2.30 25.77 -11.39
N ASP A 128 3.37 26.11 -10.69
CA ASP A 128 3.50 25.89 -9.25
C ASP A 128 2.48 26.71 -8.43
N SER A 129 2.30 27.99 -8.77
CA SER A 129 1.33 28.87 -8.09
C SER A 129 -0.11 28.43 -8.34
N PHE A 130 -0.39 27.88 -9.52
CA PHE A 130 -1.68 27.28 -9.85
C PHE A 130 -1.96 26.02 -9.02
N CYS A 131 -1.00 25.09 -8.93
CA CYS A 131 -1.13 23.88 -8.11
C CYS A 131 -1.36 24.21 -6.63
N GLN A 132 -0.64 25.21 -6.09
CA GLN A 132 -0.83 25.67 -4.71
C GLN A 132 -2.22 26.25 -4.49
N SER A 133 -2.75 27.03 -5.44
CA SER A 133 -4.11 27.59 -5.37
C SER A 133 -5.19 26.51 -5.36
N VAL A 134 -5.05 25.48 -6.21
CA VAL A 134 -5.95 24.31 -6.22
C VAL A 134 -5.89 23.55 -4.90
N PHE A 135 -4.68 23.31 -4.38
CA PHE A 135 -4.47 22.61 -3.11
C PHE A 135 -5.07 23.36 -1.91
N LEU A 136 -4.76 24.67 -1.78
CA LEU A 136 -5.27 25.50 -0.68
C LEU A 136 -6.79 25.53 -0.66
N LYS A 137 -7.42 25.61 -1.83
CA LYS A 137 -8.87 25.63 -1.91
C LYS A 137 -9.52 24.30 -1.52
N ASP A 138 -8.90 23.18 -1.87
CA ASP A 138 -9.36 21.86 -1.45
C ASP A 138 -9.29 21.70 0.07
N LYS A 139 -8.19 22.16 0.70
CA LYS A 139 -7.98 22.06 2.16
C LYS A 139 -8.80 23.04 2.98
N LEU A 140 -8.97 24.29 2.55
CA LEU A 140 -9.76 25.28 3.29
C LEU A 140 -11.25 24.94 3.35
N VAL A 141 -11.79 24.25 2.34
CA VAL A 141 -13.20 23.82 2.33
C VAL A 141 -13.42 22.61 3.26
N SER A 142 -12.38 21.86 3.60
CA SER A 142 -12.49 20.70 4.50
C SER A 142 -12.48 21.04 5.99
N GLU A 143 -12.20 22.29 6.36
CA GLU A 143 -12.12 22.77 7.76
C GLU A 143 -13.29 23.68 8.20
N GLN A 144 -14.30 23.88 7.34
CA GLN A 144 -15.55 24.59 7.67
C GLN A 144 -16.73 23.63 7.72
#